data_AF-A0AAE0SI42-F1
#
_entry.id   AF-A0AAE0SI42-F1
#
_cell.length_a   1.000
_cell.length_b   1.000
_cell.length_c   1.000
_cell.angle_alpha   90.00
_cell.angle_beta   90.00
_cell.angle_gamma   90.00
#
_symmetry.space_group_name_H-M   'P 1'
#
loop_
_entity.id
_entity.type
_entity.pdbx_description
1 polymer ?
#
loop_
_entity_poly.entity_id
_entity_poly.type
_entity_poly.pdbx_seq_one_letter_code
_entity_poly.pdbx_strand_id
1 'polypeptide(L)'
;MVGGISAFIAAAALGPRIGKFDKETGRPVDIKGHSVPLAALGGFILLFGFFAFNGSSQGHISQPGDGVIVAIAIKNTALSATGGAFTALIMNKTYFGDKKWSFLTTLNGCLTGMVSICGGCNQYYSYSAFAVGIIGGVSYMIITWLTIKLKVDDPLDATAVHVGGGLWGALAVPFFSYEYGILFKWNKRSGYHLAWQLAGMASIFAWTSSLCFIMFFTLRKLGILRVSFEYEIKGLDIPKHGEAAYPAESYGHGWGEKGDALAGLVKSAVSSSVVFTNKGPINYTKPVD
;
A
#
# COMPACT_ATOMS: atom_id res chain seq x y z
N MET A 1 -10.69 1.62 -3.33
CA MET A 1 -11.47 0.39 -3.05
C MET A 1 -10.97 -0.80 -3.85
N VAL A 2 -11.08 -0.82 -5.19
CA VAL A 2 -10.67 -1.96 -6.04
C VAL A 2 -9.28 -2.49 -5.66
N GLY A 3 -8.24 -1.66 -5.79
CA GLY A 3 -6.86 -2.08 -5.49
C GLY A 3 -6.65 -2.61 -4.07
N GLY A 4 -7.34 -2.06 -3.06
CA GLY A 4 -7.23 -2.52 -1.68
C GLY A 4 -7.92 -3.85 -1.43
N ILE A 5 -9.10 -4.07 -2.04
CA ILE A 5 -9.81 -5.35 -1.97
C ILE A 5 -8.99 -6.43 -2.68
N SER A 6 -8.44 -6.10 -3.86
CA SER A 6 -7.54 -6.97 -4.59
C SER A 6 -6.30 -7.33 -3.77
N ALA A 7 -5.67 -6.36 -3.11
CA ALA A 7 -4.51 -6.58 -2.24
C ALA A 7 -4.83 -7.53 -1.08
N PHE A 8 -5.96 -7.31 -0.38
CA PHE A 8 -6.38 -8.18 0.72
C PHE A 8 -6.58 -9.63 0.26
N ILE A 9 -7.31 -9.82 -0.84
CA ILE A 9 -7.61 -11.17 -1.36
C ILE A 9 -6.33 -11.83 -1.88
N ALA A 10 -5.45 -11.09 -2.57
CA ALA A 10 -4.16 -11.59 -3.03
C ALA A 10 -3.30 -12.06 -1.86
N ALA A 11 -3.14 -11.22 -0.83
CA ALA A 11 -2.34 -11.52 0.35
C ALA A 11 -2.93 -12.70 1.15
N ALA A 12 -4.25 -12.77 1.32
CA ALA A 12 -4.92 -13.88 1.98
C ALA A 12 -4.79 -15.20 1.18
N ALA A 13 -4.87 -15.13 -0.15
CA ALA A 13 -4.70 -16.30 -1.01
C ALA A 13 -3.25 -16.80 -1.04
N LEU A 14 -2.27 -15.89 -1.12
CA LEU A 14 -0.83 -16.19 -1.11
C LEU A 14 -0.35 -16.74 0.25
N GLY A 15 -0.97 -16.26 1.33
CA GLY A 15 -0.60 -16.56 2.70
C GLY A 15 0.60 -15.73 3.18
N PRO A 16 0.88 -15.74 4.50
CA PRO A 16 1.92 -14.89 5.09
C PRO A 16 3.32 -15.26 4.64
N ARG A 17 4.22 -14.26 4.50
CA ARG A 17 5.65 -14.49 4.27
C ARG A 17 6.26 -15.32 5.41
N ILE A 18 7.28 -16.10 5.08
CA ILE A 18 7.98 -16.93 6.07
C ILE A 18 8.50 -16.02 7.19
N GLY A 19 8.18 -16.38 8.44
CA GLY A 19 8.60 -15.64 9.62
C GLY A 19 7.76 -14.41 9.95
N LYS A 20 6.75 -14.04 9.15
CA LYS A 20 5.88 -12.89 9.45
C LYS A 20 5.09 -13.05 10.75
N PHE A 21 4.63 -14.26 11.03
CA PHE A 21 3.96 -14.61 12.27
C PHE A 21 4.76 -15.69 12.96
N ASP A 22 5.08 -15.45 14.23
CA ASP A 22 5.81 -16.39 15.06
C ASP A 22 5.01 -17.70 15.19
N LYS A 23 5.68 -18.85 15.04
CA LYS A 23 5.00 -20.15 14.97
C LYS A 23 4.43 -20.60 16.31
N GLU A 24 5.07 -20.20 17.42
CA GLU A 24 4.70 -20.65 18.76
C GLU A 24 3.66 -19.71 19.39
N THR A 25 3.92 -18.41 19.32
CA THR A 25 3.09 -17.37 19.96
C THR A 25 2.01 -16.82 19.02
N GLY A 26 2.13 -17.05 17.71
CA GLY A 26 1.23 -16.47 16.69
C GLY A 26 1.34 -14.95 16.56
N ARG A 27 2.31 -14.31 17.24
CA ARG A 27 2.48 -12.86 17.26
C ARG A 27 3.07 -12.37 15.94
N PRO A 28 2.69 -11.18 15.48
CA PRO A 28 3.30 -10.58 14.30
C PRO A 28 4.77 -10.22 14.59
N VAL A 29 5.64 -10.56 13.66
CA VAL A 29 7.05 -10.18 13.62
C VAL A 29 7.22 -9.10 12.55
N ASP A 30 7.99 -8.07 12.86
CA ASP A 30 8.27 -7.00 11.93
C ASP A 30 9.34 -7.43 10.91
N ILE A 31 8.99 -7.35 9.63
CA ILE A 31 9.92 -7.58 8.51
C ILE A 31 10.21 -6.20 7.92
N LYS A 32 11.38 -5.66 8.26
CA LYS A 32 11.75 -4.29 7.92
C LYS A 32 11.90 -4.11 6.40
N GLY A 33 11.50 -2.94 5.92
CA GLY A 33 11.76 -2.53 4.55
C GLY A 33 13.26 -2.34 4.28
N HIS A 34 13.67 -2.56 3.03
CA HIS A 34 15.08 -2.53 2.64
C HIS A 34 15.66 -1.10 2.64
N SER A 35 14.86 -0.06 2.36
CA SER A 35 15.33 1.34 2.30
C SER A 35 14.22 2.34 2.62
N VAL A 36 14.37 3.06 3.74
CA VAL A 36 13.46 4.16 4.13
C VAL A 36 13.59 5.37 3.19
N PRO A 37 14.79 5.80 2.77
CA PRO A 37 14.91 6.89 1.79
C PRO A 37 14.25 6.57 0.44
N LEU A 38 14.34 5.33 -0.03
CA LEU A 38 13.67 4.95 -1.29
C LEU A 38 12.15 4.98 -1.14
N ALA A 39 11.62 4.51 -0.01
CA ALA A 39 10.20 4.65 0.32
C ALA A 39 9.77 6.12 0.39
N ALA A 40 10.61 7.00 0.97
CA ALA A 40 10.36 8.44 1.02
C ALA A 40 10.27 9.05 -0.39
N LEU A 41 11.21 8.69 -1.27
CA LEU A 41 11.19 9.14 -2.68
C LEU A 41 9.92 8.66 -3.39
N GLY A 42 9.53 7.40 -3.22
CA GLY A 42 8.28 6.87 -3.75
C GLY A 42 7.06 7.62 -3.23
N GLY A 43 6.98 7.90 -1.93
CA GLY A 43 5.92 8.70 -1.34
C GLY A 43 5.87 10.14 -1.86
N PHE A 44 7.02 10.77 -2.10
CA PHE A 44 7.09 12.10 -2.71
C PHE A 44 6.57 12.10 -4.16
N ILE A 45 6.97 11.11 -4.96
CA ILE A 45 6.48 10.95 -6.33
C ILE A 45 4.97 10.72 -6.33
N LEU A 46 4.45 9.88 -5.42
CA LEU A 46 3.01 9.65 -5.29
C LEU A 46 2.26 10.90 -4.84
N LEU A 47 2.79 11.68 -3.90
CA LEU A 47 2.20 12.95 -3.47
C LEU A 47 2.05 13.92 -4.64
N PHE A 48 3.13 14.13 -5.40
CA PHE A 48 3.08 14.98 -6.58
C PHE A 48 2.14 14.42 -7.65
N GLY A 49 2.18 13.12 -7.89
CA GLY A 49 1.29 12.41 -8.81
C GLY A 49 -0.18 12.55 -8.42
N PHE A 50 -0.51 12.56 -7.13
CA PHE A 50 -1.89 12.74 -6.66
C PHE A 50 -2.45 14.14 -6.91
N PHE A 51 -1.61 15.16 -6.92
CA PHE A 51 -2.04 16.50 -7.34
C PHE A 51 -2.47 16.49 -8.81
N ALA A 52 -1.69 15.86 -9.67
CA ALA A 52 -2.07 15.66 -11.07
C ALA A 52 -3.32 14.77 -11.17
N PHE A 53 -3.39 13.66 -10.45
CA PHE A 53 -4.51 12.71 -10.50
C PHE A 53 -5.85 13.38 -10.15
N ASN A 54 -5.93 14.06 -9.00
CA ASN A 54 -7.17 14.71 -8.57
C ASN A 54 -7.45 16.01 -9.33
N GLY A 55 -6.41 16.80 -9.65
CA GLY A 55 -6.56 18.04 -10.41
C GLY A 55 -7.03 17.79 -11.84
N SER A 56 -6.43 16.84 -12.54
CA SER A 56 -6.77 16.50 -13.92
C SER A 56 -8.09 15.74 -14.06
N SER A 57 -8.66 15.23 -12.97
CA SER A 57 -9.99 14.60 -12.99
C SER A 57 -11.10 15.58 -13.40
N GLN A 58 -10.84 16.88 -13.41
CA GLN A 58 -11.71 17.89 -14.05
C GLN A 58 -11.85 17.67 -15.56
N GLY A 59 -10.87 17.03 -16.21
CA GLY A 59 -10.89 16.66 -17.62
C GLY A 59 -10.61 17.81 -18.61
N HIS A 60 -10.79 19.07 -18.21
CA HIS A 60 -10.51 20.23 -19.05
C HIS A 60 -10.13 21.47 -18.23
N ILE A 61 -9.43 22.42 -18.87
CA ILE A 61 -9.15 23.77 -18.35
C ILE A 61 -9.35 24.84 -19.43
N SER A 62 -10.37 24.64 -20.27
CA SER A 62 -10.64 25.48 -21.44
C SER A 62 -11.71 26.54 -21.20
N GLN A 63 -12.49 26.44 -20.13
CA GLN A 63 -13.58 27.36 -19.80
C GLN A 63 -13.22 28.26 -18.61
N PRO A 64 -13.79 29.48 -18.55
CA PRO A 64 -13.66 30.35 -17.37
C PRO A 64 -14.11 29.62 -16.10
N GLY A 65 -13.26 29.60 -15.08
CA GLY A 65 -13.53 28.96 -13.79
C GLY A 65 -12.95 27.56 -13.62
N ASP A 66 -12.60 26.85 -14.70
CA ASP A 66 -12.03 25.49 -14.61
C ASP A 66 -10.74 25.46 -13.78
N GLY A 67 -9.86 26.44 -14.01
CA GLY A 67 -8.59 26.52 -13.27
C GLY A 67 -8.78 26.67 -11.77
N VAL A 68 -9.87 27.31 -11.33
CA VAL A 68 -10.21 27.42 -9.91
C VAL A 68 -10.65 26.07 -9.36
N ILE A 69 -11.44 25.29 -10.12
CA ILE A 69 -11.87 23.95 -9.72
C ILE A 69 -10.65 23.01 -9.58
N VAL A 70 -9.74 23.03 -10.56
CA VAL A 70 -8.47 22.28 -10.51
C VAL A 70 -7.64 22.68 -9.29
N ALA A 71 -7.48 23.98 -9.05
CA ALA A 71 -6.75 24.48 -7.88
C ALA A 71 -7.37 24.04 -6.55
N ILE A 72 -8.70 24.04 -6.45
CA ILE A 72 -9.43 23.54 -5.27
C ILE A 72 -9.16 22.05 -5.07
N ALA A 73 -9.22 21.24 -6.13
CA ALA A 73 -8.95 19.81 -6.07
C ALA A 73 -7.53 19.51 -5.56
N ILE A 74 -6.52 20.21 -6.08
CA ILE A 74 -5.12 20.06 -5.66
C ILE A 74 -4.95 20.49 -4.20
N LYS A 75 -5.46 21.66 -3.82
CA LYS A 75 -5.39 22.18 -2.45
C LYS A 75 -6.06 21.22 -1.46
N ASN A 76 -7.26 20.74 -1.76
CA ASN A 76 -7.99 19.81 -0.89
C ASN A 76 -7.27 18.46 -0.78
N THR A 77 -6.60 18.02 -1.84
CA THR A 77 -5.75 16.82 -1.81
C THR A 77 -4.59 16.99 -0.84
N ALA A 78 -3.87 18.11 -0.90
CA ALA A 78 -2.76 18.40 0.02
C ALA A 78 -3.21 18.49 1.49
N LEU A 79 -4.36 19.14 1.74
CA LEU A 79 -4.93 19.22 3.09
C LEU A 79 -5.34 17.86 3.63
N SER A 80 -6.02 17.04 2.83
CA SER A 80 -6.42 15.68 3.24
C SER A 80 -5.19 14.78 3.48
N ALA A 81 -4.16 14.88 2.62
CA ALA A 81 -2.89 14.19 2.80
C ALA A 81 -2.26 14.54 4.16
N THR A 82 -2.23 15.83 4.49
CA THR A 82 -1.70 16.35 5.75
C THR A 82 -2.48 15.83 6.95
N GLY A 83 -3.83 15.85 6.89
CA GLY A 83 -4.68 15.31 7.94
C GLY A 83 -4.43 13.83 8.20
N GLY A 84 -4.35 13.02 7.15
CA GLY A 84 -4.07 11.58 7.25
C GLY A 84 -2.68 11.29 7.82
N ALA A 85 -1.66 12.04 7.37
CA ALA A 85 -0.29 11.93 7.85
C ALA A 85 -0.18 12.22 9.36
N PHE A 86 -0.72 13.36 9.82
CA PHE A 86 -0.69 13.73 11.24
C PHE A 86 -1.42 12.72 12.10
N THR A 87 -2.61 12.27 11.68
CA THR A 87 -3.37 11.29 12.43
C THR A 87 -2.62 9.97 12.56
N ALA A 88 -2.07 9.43 11.47
CA ALA A 88 -1.30 8.19 11.51
C ALA A 88 -0.04 8.31 12.39
N LEU A 89 0.69 9.44 12.26
CA LEU A 89 1.88 9.73 13.07
C LEU A 89 1.55 9.75 14.57
N ILE A 90 0.51 10.50 14.96
CA ILE A 90 0.10 10.64 16.36
C ILE A 90 -0.44 9.31 16.89
N MET A 91 -1.34 8.65 16.18
CA MET A 91 -1.93 7.38 16.62
C MET A 91 -0.88 6.28 16.75
N ASN A 92 0.09 6.22 15.84
CA ASN A 92 1.21 5.29 15.96
C ASN A 92 2.08 5.60 17.18
N LYS A 93 2.26 6.89 17.52
CA LYS A 93 3.01 7.28 18.72
C LYS A 93 2.27 6.93 20.01
N THR A 94 0.94 7.06 20.06
CA THR A 94 0.17 6.97 21.31
C THR A 94 -0.48 5.61 21.55
N TYR A 95 -1.02 4.98 20.52
CA TYR A 95 -1.94 3.83 20.66
C TYR A 95 -1.43 2.52 20.06
N PHE A 96 -0.46 2.54 19.15
CA PHE A 96 -0.03 1.34 18.42
C PHE A 96 1.47 1.05 18.51
N GLY A 97 1.83 -0.23 18.47
CA GLY A 97 3.21 -0.72 18.37
C GLY A 97 4.15 -0.24 19.49
N ASP A 98 5.41 0.00 19.12
CA ASP A 98 6.51 0.45 20.00
C ASP A 98 6.38 1.91 20.47
N LYS A 99 5.29 2.62 20.13
CA LYS A 99 5.09 4.04 20.47
C LYS A 99 6.24 4.92 19.96
N LYS A 100 6.67 4.66 18.72
CA LYS A 100 7.73 5.38 18.00
C LYS A 100 7.14 6.33 16.96
N TRP A 101 7.88 7.38 16.65
CA TRP A 101 7.59 8.25 15.50
C TRP A 101 8.00 7.52 14.22
N SER A 102 7.04 6.90 13.54
CA SER A 102 7.29 6.08 12.35
C SER A 102 7.07 6.90 11.08
N PHE A 103 8.15 7.11 10.32
CA PHE A 103 8.07 7.78 9.02
C PHE A 103 7.24 6.98 8.01
N LEU A 104 7.42 5.65 7.92
CA LEU A 104 6.69 4.81 6.96
C LEU A 104 5.18 4.80 7.24
N THR A 105 4.79 4.73 8.52
CA THR A 105 3.38 4.80 8.93
C THR A 105 2.78 6.17 8.60
N THR A 106 3.56 7.24 8.77
CA THR A 106 3.15 8.60 8.41
C THR A 106 2.98 8.76 6.89
N LEU A 107 3.87 8.15 6.12
CA LEU A 107 3.82 8.13 4.66
C LEU A 107 2.56 7.40 4.17
N ASN A 108 2.24 6.22 4.72
CA ASN A 108 1.01 5.52 4.40
C ASN A 108 -0.25 6.27 4.89
N GLY A 109 -0.19 6.96 6.03
CA GLY A 109 -1.25 7.86 6.48
C GLY A 109 -1.50 9.02 5.51
N CYS A 110 -0.41 9.62 4.98
CA CYS A 110 -0.46 10.64 3.95
C CYS A 110 -1.15 10.13 2.67
N LEU A 111 -0.73 8.95 2.18
CA LEU A 111 -1.35 8.28 1.04
C LEU A 111 -2.84 8.00 1.28
N THR A 112 -3.19 7.51 2.48
CA THR A 112 -4.59 7.23 2.83
C THR A 112 -5.43 8.51 2.83
N GLY A 113 -4.90 9.61 3.34
CA GLY A 113 -5.54 10.92 3.26
C GLY A 113 -5.82 11.35 1.82
N MET A 114 -4.86 11.16 0.92
CA MET A 114 -5.06 11.43 -0.51
C MET A 114 -6.09 10.50 -1.16
N VAL A 115 -6.08 9.21 -0.83
CA VAL A 115 -7.09 8.26 -1.31
C VAL A 115 -8.49 8.64 -0.82
N SER A 116 -8.60 9.12 0.43
CA SER A 116 -9.88 9.50 1.04
C SER A 116 -10.55 10.70 0.37
N ILE A 117 -9.78 11.58 -0.26
CA ILE A 117 -10.32 12.80 -0.88
C ILE A 117 -10.76 12.60 -2.33
N CYS A 118 -10.34 11.53 -3.00
CA CYS A 118 -10.53 11.32 -4.44
C CYS A 118 -11.97 11.55 -4.91
N GLY A 119 -12.95 11.01 -4.17
CA GLY A 119 -14.36 11.04 -4.58
C GLY A 119 -15.02 12.43 -4.52
N GLY A 120 -14.43 13.40 -3.80
CA GLY A 120 -15.03 14.72 -3.56
C GLY A 120 -14.02 15.86 -3.53
N CYS A 121 -12.87 15.70 -4.19
CA CYS A 121 -11.75 16.63 -4.06
C CYS A 121 -12.08 18.08 -4.47
N ASN A 122 -12.99 18.29 -5.42
CA ASN A 122 -13.51 19.61 -5.81
C ASN A 122 -14.88 19.96 -5.17
N GLN A 123 -15.44 19.08 -4.33
CA GLN A 123 -16.79 19.22 -3.77
C GLN A 123 -16.80 19.57 -2.27
N TYR A 124 -15.65 19.73 -1.64
CA TYR A 124 -15.54 20.01 -0.21
C TYR A 124 -15.00 21.41 0.07
N TYR A 125 -15.45 21.99 1.19
CA TYR A 125 -14.72 23.10 1.81
C TYR A 125 -13.33 22.64 2.26
N SER A 126 -12.35 23.55 2.26
CA SER A 126 -10.95 23.23 2.60
C SER A 126 -10.79 22.60 3.98
N TYR A 127 -11.54 23.09 4.98
CA TYR A 127 -11.50 22.55 6.34
C TYR A 127 -12.12 21.13 6.40
N SER A 128 -13.17 20.87 5.61
CA SER A 128 -13.77 19.54 5.47
C SER A 128 -12.80 18.57 4.83
N ALA A 129 -12.02 18.99 3.82
CA ALA A 129 -10.99 18.15 3.21
C ALA A 129 -9.92 17.71 4.23
N PHE A 130 -9.47 18.60 5.11
CA PHE A 130 -8.57 18.23 6.21
C PHE A 130 -9.20 17.22 7.18
N ALA A 131 -10.47 17.42 7.56
CA ALA A 131 -11.22 16.49 8.43
C ALA A 131 -11.41 15.11 7.79
N VAL A 132 -11.69 15.05 6.48
CA VAL A 132 -11.75 13.80 5.72
C VAL A 132 -10.41 13.07 5.77
N GLY A 133 -9.30 13.80 5.65
CA GLY A 133 -7.96 13.26 5.82
C GLY A 133 -7.71 12.66 7.21
N ILE A 134 -8.10 13.36 8.28
CA ILE A 134 -7.99 12.87 9.66
C ILE A 134 -8.72 11.53 9.82
N ILE A 135 -9.99 11.46 9.41
CA ILE A 135 -10.78 10.23 9.54
C ILE A 135 -10.22 9.13 8.63
N GLY A 136 -9.67 9.48 7.46
CA GLY A 136 -8.90 8.57 6.62
C GLY A 136 -7.69 7.97 7.33
N GLY A 137 -6.92 8.78 8.06
CA GLY A 137 -5.81 8.31 8.89
C GLY A 137 -6.25 7.36 10.01
N VAL A 138 -7.39 7.64 10.67
CA VAL A 138 -7.98 6.71 11.65
C VAL A 138 -8.36 5.39 11.00
N SER A 139 -9.04 5.46 9.85
CA SER A 139 -9.45 4.30 9.05
C SER A 139 -8.25 3.43 8.68
N TYR A 140 -7.15 4.03 8.21
CA TYR A 140 -5.90 3.33 7.93
C TYR A 140 -5.40 2.54 9.14
N MET A 141 -5.28 3.16 10.32
CA MET A 141 -4.77 2.48 11.53
C MET A 141 -5.66 1.29 11.92
N ILE A 142 -6.99 1.45 11.82
CA ILE A 142 -7.95 0.38 12.13
C ILE A 142 -7.80 -0.78 11.14
N ILE A 143 -7.71 -0.51 9.83
CA ILE A 143 -7.61 -1.56 8.81
C ILE A 143 -6.24 -2.26 8.87
N THR A 144 -5.14 -1.55 9.13
CA THR A 144 -3.83 -2.19 9.38
C THR A 144 -3.92 -3.15 10.57
N TRP A 145 -4.49 -2.71 11.69
CA TRP A 145 -4.69 -3.57 12.86
C TRP A 145 -5.56 -4.80 12.54
N LEU A 146 -6.67 -4.61 11.81
CA LEU A 146 -7.56 -5.69 11.42
C LEU A 146 -6.88 -6.70 10.49
N THR A 147 -6.10 -6.22 9.52
CA THR A 147 -5.38 -7.06 8.55
C THR A 147 -4.38 -7.98 9.27
N ILE A 148 -3.62 -7.42 10.22
CA ILE A 148 -2.69 -8.18 11.06
C ILE A 148 -3.45 -9.17 11.96
N LYS A 149 -4.58 -8.76 12.55
CA LYS A 149 -5.43 -9.63 13.39
C LYS A 149 -5.99 -10.82 12.61
N LEU A 150 -6.31 -10.62 11.33
CA LEU A 150 -6.75 -11.68 10.40
C LEU A 150 -5.59 -12.54 9.87
N LYS A 151 -4.35 -12.32 10.34
CA LYS A 151 -3.13 -12.99 9.87
C LYS A 151 -2.89 -12.86 8.36
N VAL A 152 -3.37 -11.77 7.78
CA VAL A 152 -3.10 -11.41 6.39
C VAL A 152 -1.83 -10.57 6.36
N ASP A 153 -0.83 -11.03 5.62
CA ASP A 153 0.45 -10.34 5.49
C ASP A 153 0.45 -9.45 4.24
N ASP A 154 -0.04 -8.23 4.40
CA ASP A 154 0.09 -7.19 3.39
C ASP A 154 1.38 -6.40 3.63
N PRO A 155 2.46 -6.64 2.85
CA PRO A 155 3.76 -6.04 3.09
C PRO A 155 3.80 -4.52 3.00
N LEU A 156 2.85 -3.93 2.27
CA LEU A 156 2.85 -2.50 1.94
C LEU A 156 1.72 -1.73 2.64
N ASP A 157 0.91 -2.40 3.46
CA ASP A 157 -0.37 -1.88 3.95
C ASP A 157 -1.30 -1.40 2.81
N ALA A 158 -1.19 -1.98 1.61
CA ALA A 158 -1.96 -1.55 0.45
C ALA A 158 -3.48 -1.68 0.68
N THR A 159 -3.89 -2.72 1.40
CA THR A 159 -5.25 -2.93 1.89
C THR A 159 -5.68 -1.78 2.78
N ALA A 160 -4.89 -1.42 3.78
CA ALA A 160 -5.25 -0.37 4.73
C ALA A 160 -5.34 1.00 4.05
N VAL A 161 -4.41 1.32 3.16
CA VAL A 161 -4.43 2.57 2.41
C VAL A 161 -5.64 2.64 1.47
N HIS A 162 -5.87 1.61 0.65
CA HIS A 162 -6.85 1.67 -0.43
C HIS A 162 -8.26 1.19 -0.07
N VAL A 163 -8.41 0.29 0.90
CA VAL A 163 -9.72 -0.03 1.52
C VAL A 163 -10.03 0.99 2.58
N GLY A 164 -9.13 1.25 3.53
CA GLY A 164 -9.38 2.21 4.60
C GLY A 164 -9.68 3.60 4.06
N GLY A 165 -8.82 4.13 3.18
CA GLY A 165 -9.05 5.42 2.55
C GLY A 165 -10.17 5.39 1.51
N GLY A 166 -10.28 4.33 0.71
CA GLY A 166 -11.27 4.26 -0.36
C GLY A 166 -12.71 4.09 0.12
N LEU A 167 -12.92 3.24 1.14
CA LEU A 167 -14.23 3.01 1.76
C LEU A 167 -14.68 4.29 2.48
N TRP A 168 -13.80 4.87 3.30
CA TRP A 168 -14.08 6.13 3.97
C TRP A 168 -14.32 7.27 2.99
N GLY A 169 -13.48 7.41 1.95
CA GLY A 169 -13.62 8.47 0.96
C GLY A 169 -14.93 8.40 0.18
N ALA A 170 -15.38 7.21 -0.21
CA ALA A 170 -16.67 7.03 -0.86
C ALA A 170 -17.84 7.39 0.07
N LEU A 171 -17.73 7.06 1.36
CA LEU A 171 -18.69 7.46 2.39
C LEU A 171 -18.62 8.94 2.74
N ALA A 172 -17.46 9.60 2.60
CA ALA A 172 -17.32 11.01 2.96
C ALA A 172 -18.10 11.93 2.02
N VAL A 173 -18.20 11.59 0.73
CA VAL A 173 -18.89 12.40 -0.30
C VAL A 173 -20.31 12.80 0.09
N PRO A 174 -21.21 11.87 0.45
CA PRO A 174 -22.59 12.21 0.79
C PRO A 174 -22.72 12.96 2.12
N PHE A 175 -21.67 13.05 2.94
CA PHE A 175 -21.68 13.85 4.17
C PHE A 175 -21.08 15.24 3.97
N PHE A 176 -19.94 15.33 3.27
CA PHE A 176 -19.10 16.52 3.22
C PHE A 176 -19.18 17.33 1.92
N SER A 177 -19.92 16.88 0.90
CA SER A 177 -20.19 17.70 -0.29
C SER A 177 -20.89 19.01 0.10
N TYR A 178 -20.36 20.17 -0.30
CA TYR A 178 -21.01 21.46 0.00
C TYR A 178 -22.36 21.65 -0.73
N GLU A 179 -22.57 20.93 -1.84
CA GLU A 179 -23.78 21.10 -2.66
C GLU A 179 -24.96 20.28 -2.11
N TYR A 180 -24.71 19.06 -1.64
CA TYR A 180 -25.76 18.11 -1.26
C TYR A 180 -25.44 17.28 -0.01
N GLY A 181 -24.31 17.53 0.65
CA GLY A 181 -23.86 16.77 1.82
C GLY A 181 -24.85 16.87 2.98
N ILE A 182 -25.04 15.74 3.66
CA ILE A 182 -25.94 15.60 4.82
C ILE A 182 -25.62 16.65 5.90
N LEU A 183 -24.34 16.96 6.12
CA LEU A 183 -23.91 17.92 7.15
C LEU A 183 -24.24 19.39 6.80
N PHE A 184 -24.53 19.70 5.53
CA PHE A 184 -24.72 21.08 5.06
C PHE A 184 -26.14 21.40 4.59
N LYS A 185 -26.85 20.42 4.02
CA LYS A 185 -28.15 20.65 3.35
C LYS A 185 -29.29 19.78 3.88
N TRP A 186 -29.01 18.84 4.79
CA TRP A 186 -29.93 17.88 5.46
C TRP A 186 -31.32 17.77 4.80
N ASN A 187 -31.42 17.00 3.71
CA ASN A 187 -32.68 16.83 2.99
C ASN A 187 -32.77 15.46 2.30
N LYS A 188 -33.91 15.19 1.64
CA LYS A 188 -34.17 13.93 0.93
C LYS A 188 -33.12 13.62 -0.13
N ARG A 189 -32.66 14.63 -0.88
CA ARG A 189 -31.61 14.48 -1.90
C ARG A 189 -30.28 14.07 -1.26
N SER A 190 -29.91 14.64 -0.12
CA SER A 190 -28.72 14.22 0.66
C SER A 190 -28.79 12.73 1.03
N GLY A 191 -29.96 12.24 1.46
CA GLY A 191 -30.20 10.82 1.74
C GLY A 191 -30.05 9.92 0.50
N TYR A 192 -30.52 10.38 -0.67
CA TYR A 192 -30.34 9.65 -1.93
C TYR A 192 -28.88 9.54 -2.35
N HIS A 193 -28.07 10.59 -2.19
CA HIS A 193 -26.63 10.51 -2.47
C HIS A 193 -25.92 9.49 -1.57
N LEU A 194 -26.31 9.37 -0.30
CA LEU A 194 -25.78 8.31 0.57
C LEU A 194 -26.16 6.92 0.06
N ALA A 195 -27.43 6.71 -0.30
CA ALA A 195 -27.90 5.43 -0.82
C ALA A 195 -27.19 5.03 -2.12
N TRP A 196 -26.99 5.96 -3.06
CA TRP A 196 -26.26 5.70 -4.31
C TRP A 196 -24.79 5.35 -4.07
N GLN A 197 -24.13 6.06 -3.14
CA GLN A 197 -22.74 5.76 -2.79
C GLN A 197 -22.60 4.38 -2.15
N LEU A 198 -23.51 4.00 -1.25
CA LEU A 198 -23.55 2.66 -0.66
C LEU A 198 -23.79 1.58 -1.72
N ALA A 199 -24.71 1.80 -2.67
CA ALA A 199 -24.96 0.87 -3.76
C ALA A 199 -23.74 0.72 -4.68
N GLY A 200 -23.06 1.82 -5.02
CA GLY A 200 -21.82 1.81 -5.80
C GLY A 200 -20.69 1.08 -5.08
N MET A 201 -20.51 1.34 -3.79
CA MET A 201 -19.53 0.65 -2.94
C MET A 201 -19.79 -0.85 -2.87
N ALA A 202 -21.05 -1.26 -2.67
CA ALA A 202 -21.44 -2.67 -2.65
C ALA A 202 -21.19 -3.34 -4.00
N SER A 203 -21.49 -2.64 -5.11
CA SER A 203 -21.24 -3.13 -6.47
C SER A 203 -19.74 -3.34 -6.73
N ILE A 204 -18.90 -2.35 -6.38
CA ILE A 204 -17.43 -2.46 -6.48
C ILE A 204 -16.92 -3.61 -5.61
N PHE A 205 -17.41 -3.72 -4.38
CA PHE A 205 -16.99 -4.79 -3.48
C PHE A 205 -17.34 -6.17 -4.04
N ALA A 206 -18.58 -6.39 -4.45
CA ALA A 206 -19.03 -7.66 -5.00
C ALA A 206 -18.27 -8.03 -6.28
N TRP A 207 -18.11 -7.08 -7.20
CA TRP A 207 -17.39 -7.29 -8.45
C TRP A 207 -15.91 -7.63 -8.22
N THR A 208 -15.19 -6.77 -7.51
CA THR A 208 -13.75 -6.95 -7.28
C THR A 208 -13.48 -8.19 -6.45
N SER A 209 -14.24 -8.43 -5.38
CA SER A 209 -14.01 -9.60 -4.53
C SER A 209 -14.24 -10.91 -5.29
N SER A 210 -15.30 -11.00 -6.09
CA SER A 210 -15.60 -12.19 -6.89
C SER A 210 -14.48 -12.51 -7.88
N LEU A 211 -14.07 -11.52 -8.69
CA LEU A 211 -13.04 -11.73 -9.70
C LEU A 211 -11.66 -12.01 -9.10
N CYS A 212 -11.26 -11.25 -8.07
CA CYS A 212 -9.98 -11.49 -7.40
C CYS A 212 -9.96 -12.84 -6.69
N PHE A 213 -11.08 -13.26 -6.07
CA PHE A 213 -11.17 -14.56 -5.44
C PHE A 213 -10.99 -15.68 -6.48
N ILE A 214 -11.72 -15.64 -7.59
CA ILE A 214 -11.59 -16.60 -8.68
C ILE A 214 -10.15 -16.65 -9.19
N MET A 215 -9.56 -15.50 -9.50
CA MET A 215 -8.21 -15.41 -10.05
C MET A 215 -7.16 -15.95 -9.07
N PHE A 216 -7.03 -15.36 -7.88
CA PHE A 216 -5.95 -15.72 -6.95
C PHE A 216 -6.12 -17.13 -6.38
N PHE A 217 -7.35 -17.59 -6.15
CA PHE A 217 -7.57 -18.95 -5.67
C PHE A 217 -7.27 -19.98 -6.76
N THR A 218 -7.57 -19.68 -8.03
CA THR A 218 -7.16 -20.52 -9.16
C THR A 218 -5.63 -20.61 -9.25
N LEU A 219 -4.92 -19.47 -9.21
CA LEU A 219 -3.45 -19.46 -9.22
C LEU A 219 -2.85 -20.22 -8.03
N ARG A 220 -3.47 -20.13 -6.85
CA ARG A 220 -3.09 -20.90 -5.66
C ARG A 220 -3.29 -22.39 -5.87
N LYS A 221 -4.44 -22.81 -6.43
CA LYS A 221 -4.75 -24.21 -6.71
C LYS A 221 -3.83 -24.83 -7.75
N LEU A 222 -3.39 -24.03 -8.73
CA LEU A 222 -2.40 -24.42 -9.73
C LEU A 222 -0.96 -24.45 -9.17
N GLY A 223 -0.73 -24.01 -7.93
CA GLY A 223 0.60 -24.01 -7.31
C GLY A 223 1.58 -22.97 -7.87
N ILE A 224 1.09 -21.98 -8.64
CA ILE A 224 1.93 -20.97 -9.31
C ILE A 224 1.92 -19.60 -8.63
N LEU A 225 1.07 -19.40 -7.61
CA LEU A 225 0.95 -18.11 -6.94
C LEU A 225 2.16 -17.75 -6.06
N ARG A 226 2.81 -18.75 -5.44
CA ARG A 226 3.94 -18.56 -4.52
C ARG A 226 5.18 -19.27 -5.03
N VAL A 227 6.35 -18.66 -4.80
CA VAL A 227 7.64 -19.29 -5.08
C VAL A 227 7.94 -20.42 -4.08
N SER A 228 8.96 -21.24 -4.38
CA SER A 228 9.44 -22.28 -3.47
C SER A 228 10.01 -21.66 -2.18
N PHE A 229 10.00 -22.44 -1.10
CA PHE A 229 10.59 -22.05 0.19
C PHE A 229 12.04 -21.58 0.05
N GLU A 230 12.84 -22.29 -0.74
CA GLU A 230 14.24 -21.94 -0.99
C GLU A 230 14.39 -20.57 -1.65
N TYR A 231 13.56 -20.26 -2.65
CA TYR A 231 13.61 -18.96 -3.34
C TYR A 231 13.11 -17.83 -2.45
N GLU A 232 12.11 -18.08 -1.61
CA GLU A 232 11.62 -17.07 -0.68
C GLU A 232 12.66 -16.69 0.38
N ILE A 233 13.40 -17.68 0.91
CA ILE A 233 14.48 -17.43 1.90
C ILE A 233 15.69 -16.74 1.26
N LYS A 234 16.07 -17.11 0.04
CA LYS A 234 17.21 -16.49 -0.67
C LYS A 234 16.91 -15.07 -1.16
N GLY A 235 15.63 -14.70 -1.30
CA GLY A 235 15.21 -13.48 -1.97
C GLY A 235 14.98 -13.71 -3.47
N LEU A 236 14.10 -12.90 -4.06
CA LEU A 236 13.63 -13.09 -5.44
C LEU A 236 14.59 -12.54 -6.51
N ASP A 237 15.50 -11.64 -6.13
CA ASP A 237 16.36 -10.91 -7.07
C ASP A 237 17.20 -11.88 -7.92
N ILE A 238 18.00 -12.75 -7.28
CA ILE A 238 18.85 -13.71 -8.00
C ILE A 238 18.02 -14.76 -8.77
N PRO A 239 17.07 -15.49 -8.17
CA PRO A 239 16.36 -16.56 -8.88
C PRO A 239 15.42 -16.08 -9.99
N LYS A 240 15.00 -14.80 -9.99
CA LYS A 240 14.09 -14.25 -11.01
C LYS A 240 14.73 -13.26 -11.98
N HIS A 241 15.75 -12.52 -11.55
CA HIS A 241 16.37 -11.46 -12.34
C HIS A 241 17.85 -11.73 -12.67
N GLY A 242 18.47 -12.72 -12.02
CA GLY A 242 19.87 -13.10 -12.28
C GLY A 242 20.91 -12.13 -11.73
N GLU A 243 20.49 -11.12 -10.95
CA GLU A 243 21.35 -10.09 -10.39
C GLU A 243 20.93 -9.71 -8.97
N ALA A 244 21.88 -9.24 -8.16
CA ALA A 244 21.59 -8.72 -6.82
C ALA A 244 21.22 -7.24 -6.92
N ALA A 245 20.22 -6.80 -6.14
CA ALA A 245 19.87 -5.38 -6.09
C ALA A 245 21.00 -4.49 -5.50
N TYR A 246 21.84 -5.05 -4.63
CA TYR A 246 22.94 -4.36 -3.97
C TYR A 246 24.20 -5.23 -3.89
N PRO A 247 25.40 -4.60 -3.84
CA PRO A 247 26.63 -5.30 -3.46
C PRO A 247 26.53 -5.94 -2.08
N ALA A 248 27.27 -7.04 -1.85
CA ALA A 248 27.25 -7.78 -0.59
C ALA A 248 27.59 -6.91 0.64
N GLU A 249 28.45 -5.90 0.43
CA GLU A 249 28.92 -4.95 1.45
C GLU A 249 27.82 -3.98 1.91
N SER A 250 26.75 -3.83 1.12
CA SER A 250 25.63 -2.95 1.44
C SER A 250 24.62 -3.60 2.41
N TYR A 251 24.70 -4.92 2.62
CA TYR A 251 23.84 -5.65 3.56
C TYR A 251 24.39 -5.48 4.99
N GLY A 252 24.19 -4.29 5.55
CA GLY A 252 24.54 -3.95 6.93
C GLY A 252 23.76 -2.71 7.38
N HIS A 253 23.23 -2.74 8.59
CA HIS A 253 22.59 -1.55 9.18
C HIS A 253 23.68 -0.88 10.00
N GLY A 254 24.11 0.34 9.66
CA GLY A 254 25.23 1.08 10.26
C GLY A 254 25.12 1.41 11.76
N TRP A 255 24.71 0.44 12.58
CA TRP A 255 24.61 0.44 14.03
C TRP A 255 25.07 -0.94 14.56
N GLY A 256 26.37 -1.06 14.87
CA GLY A 256 26.93 -2.06 15.78
C GLY A 256 27.54 -3.34 15.19
N GLU A 257 28.63 -3.78 15.83
CA GLU A 257 29.59 -4.88 15.57
C GLU A 257 29.01 -6.28 15.19
N LYS A 258 27.68 -6.45 15.11
CA LYS A 258 27.03 -7.69 14.63
C LYS A 258 26.82 -7.73 13.11
N GLY A 259 26.99 -6.60 12.42
CA GLY A 259 26.96 -6.54 10.96
C GLY A 259 28.06 -7.36 10.30
N ASP A 260 29.23 -7.46 10.93
CA ASP A 260 30.39 -8.17 10.37
C ASP A 260 30.21 -9.69 10.34
N ALA A 261 29.48 -10.25 11.31
CA ALA A 261 29.18 -11.68 11.35
C ALA A 261 28.19 -12.09 10.25
N LEU A 262 27.17 -11.26 9.98
CA LEU A 262 26.20 -11.52 8.91
C LEU A 262 26.81 -11.24 7.54
N ALA A 263 27.60 -10.17 7.40
CA ALA A 263 28.37 -9.90 6.19
C ALA A 263 29.41 -11.00 5.91
N GLY A 264 30.01 -11.60 6.94
CA GLY A 264 30.89 -12.77 6.82
C GLY A 264 30.15 -14.03 6.36
N LEU A 265 28.96 -14.30 6.90
CA LEU A 265 28.09 -15.41 6.49
C LEU A 265 27.57 -15.24 5.06
N VAL A 266 27.18 -14.02 4.68
CA VAL A 266 26.73 -13.70 3.31
C VAL A 266 27.92 -13.76 2.34
N LYS A 267 29.11 -13.26 2.70
CA LYS A 267 30.33 -13.45 1.88
C LYS A 267 30.67 -14.92 1.67
N SER A 268 30.51 -15.76 2.69
CA SER A 268 30.68 -17.21 2.62
C SER A 268 29.66 -17.87 1.69
N ALA A 269 28.38 -17.49 1.80
CA ALA A 269 27.31 -18.00 0.95
C ALA A 269 27.46 -17.54 -0.51
N VAL A 270 27.83 -16.28 -0.73
CA VAL A 270 28.04 -15.70 -2.07
C VAL A 270 29.28 -16.32 -2.72
N SER A 271 30.41 -16.46 -2.01
CA SER A 271 31.62 -17.07 -2.59
C SER A 271 31.42 -18.55 -2.92
N SER A 272 30.67 -19.29 -2.11
CA SER A 272 30.33 -20.69 -2.40
C SER A 272 29.36 -20.88 -3.58
N SER A 273 28.53 -19.87 -3.89
CA SER A 273 27.69 -19.87 -5.09
C SER A 273 28.39 -19.40 -6.37
N VAL A 274 29.56 -18.74 -6.28
CA VAL A 274 30.33 -18.25 -7.44
C VAL A 274 31.29 -19.32 -8.02
N VAL A 275 31.46 -20.48 -7.37
CA VAL A 275 32.37 -21.54 -7.84
C VAL A 275 31.79 -22.41 -8.98
N PHE A 276 30.53 -22.19 -9.41
CA PHE A 276 29.92 -22.95 -10.52
C PHE A 276 29.88 -22.19 -11.87
N THR A 277 30.94 -21.47 -12.23
CA THR A 277 31.12 -21.03 -13.64
C THR A 277 32.59 -21.10 -14.05
N ASN A 278 33.23 -22.27 -13.92
CA ASN A 278 34.50 -22.49 -14.61
C ASN A 278 34.74 -23.97 -14.97
N LYS A 279 33.73 -24.61 -15.58
CA LYS A 279 33.98 -25.77 -16.46
C LYS A 279 33.75 -25.28 -17.88
N GLY A 280 34.80 -25.45 -18.70
CA GLY A 280 34.96 -24.89 -20.03
C GLY A 280 33.88 -25.27 -21.05
N PRO A 281 34.06 -24.90 -22.33
CA PRO A 281 33.00 -24.93 -23.34
C PRO A 281 32.45 -26.35 -23.49
N ILE A 282 31.16 -26.50 -23.21
CA ILE A 282 30.42 -27.73 -23.48
C ILE A 282 30.26 -27.81 -25.00
N ASN A 283 31.07 -28.66 -25.63
CA ASN A 283 30.96 -29.02 -27.04
C ASN A 283 29.62 -29.74 -27.27
N TYR A 284 28.70 -29.08 -27.96
CA TYR A 284 27.55 -29.74 -28.58
C TYR A 284 27.99 -30.33 -29.91
N THR A 285 28.48 -31.57 -29.90
CA THR A 285 28.65 -32.37 -31.12
C THR A 285 28.11 -33.79 -30.95
N LYS A 286 26.95 -33.97 -31.58
CA LYS A 286 26.43 -35.14 -32.32
C LYS A 286 25.53 -36.19 -31.63
N PRO A 287 24.55 -36.70 -32.41
CA PRO A 287 23.43 -37.53 -31.96
C PRO A 287 23.73 -39.02 -32.12
N VAL A 288 23.00 -39.88 -31.39
CA VAL A 288 22.95 -41.32 -31.68
C VAL A 288 21.54 -41.84 -31.36
N ASP A 289 20.91 -42.32 -32.43
CA ASP A 289 19.94 -43.41 -32.63
C ASP A 289 18.68 -43.53 -31.75
#